data_AF-A0A538DT23-F1
#
_entry.id   AF-A0A538DT23-F1
#
_cell.length_a   1.000
_cell.length_b   1.000
_cell.length_c   1.000
_cell.angle_alpha   90.00
_cell.angle_beta   90.00
_cell.angle_gamma   90.00
#
_symmetry.space_group_name_H-M   'P 1'
#
loop_
_entity.id
_entity.type
_entity.pdbx_description
1 polymer ?
#
loop_
_entity_poly.entity_id
_entity_poly.type
_entity_poly.pdbx_seq_one_letter_code
_entity_poly.pdbx_strand_id
1 'polypeptide(L)'
;MAELTENQVDGALDRIEEARAALGRCAWAEALALALAAGVAEGAREADRLDVVAEASWWLGSLDDCIGAREQAYARYESEGDRIRAGQCAVWLYEHHMIKTRMAIAGAWLRRARRALDAEPDCVAFGSLVLREAEVAHGSGDLALATSLARTALDLGR
;
A
#
# COMPACT_ATOMS: atom_id res chain seq x y z
N MET A 1 21.09 -21.06 -22.15
CA MET A 1 19.78 -21.10 -21.47
C MET A 1 19.82 -20.42 -20.10
N ALA A 2 20.91 -20.53 -19.31
CA ALA A 2 21.04 -19.84 -18.01
C ALA A 2 21.37 -18.33 -18.09
N GLU A 3 22.21 -17.90 -19.04
CA GLU A 3 22.61 -16.48 -19.18
C GLU A 3 21.50 -15.55 -19.69
N LEU A 4 20.54 -16.08 -20.49
CA LEU A 4 19.43 -15.28 -21.01
C LEU A 4 18.41 -14.95 -19.91
N THR A 5 18.17 -15.87 -18.98
CA THR A 5 17.28 -15.66 -17.82
C THR A 5 17.86 -14.67 -16.82
N GLU A 6 19.17 -14.69 -16.59
CA GLU A 6 19.83 -13.79 -15.64
C GLU A 6 19.80 -12.33 -16.13
N ASN A 7 20.11 -12.09 -17.41
CA ASN A 7 20.05 -10.74 -18.01
C ASN A 7 18.61 -10.17 -18.11
N GLN A 8 17.59 -11.04 -18.25
CA GLN A 8 16.19 -10.62 -18.24
C GLN A 8 15.68 -10.27 -16.83
N VAL A 9 16.17 -10.98 -15.81
CA VAL A 9 15.87 -10.71 -14.39
C VAL A 9 16.53 -9.41 -13.94
N ASP A 10 17.77 -9.16 -14.35
CA ASP A 10 18.51 -7.93 -14.04
C ASP A 10 17.85 -6.71 -14.69
N GLY A 11 17.52 -6.78 -15.97
CA GLY A 11 16.76 -5.71 -16.65
C GLY A 11 15.34 -5.51 -16.12
N ALA A 12 14.74 -6.46 -15.40
CA ALA A 12 13.47 -6.27 -14.71
C ALA A 12 13.63 -5.57 -13.35
N LEU A 13 14.73 -5.85 -12.63
CA LEU A 13 15.10 -5.16 -11.39
C LEU A 13 15.31 -3.68 -11.65
N ASP A 14 16.14 -3.35 -12.65
CA ASP A 14 16.43 -1.98 -13.04
C ASP A 14 15.13 -1.21 -13.32
N ARG A 15 14.18 -1.84 -14.01
CA ARG A 15 12.90 -1.20 -14.35
C ARG A 15 11.98 -0.95 -13.16
N ILE A 16 11.97 -1.81 -12.14
CA ILE A 16 11.17 -1.56 -10.92
C ILE A 16 11.79 -0.41 -10.12
N GLU A 17 13.11 -0.36 -10.04
CA GLU A 17 13.83 0.74 -9.36
C GLU A 17 13.64 2.06 -10.09
N GLU A 18 13.74 2.06 -11.43
CA GLU A 18 13.42 3.22 -12.26
C GLU A 18 11.97 3.67 -12.08
N ALA A 19 11.01 2.74 -12.02
CA ALA A 19 9.60 3.04 -11.79
C ALA A 19 9.39 3.71 -10.41
N ARG A 20 10.07 3.21 -9.37
CA ARG A 20 10.06 3.81 -8.03
C ARG A 20 10.69 5.20 -8.03
N ALA A 21 11.79 5.40 -8.76
CA ALA A 21 12.42 6.71 -8.91
C ALA A 21 11.51 7.70 -9.65
N ALA A 22 10.76 7.23 -10.66
CA ALA A 22 9.77 8.03 -11.37
C ALA A 22 8.60 8.45 -10.44
N LEU A 23 8.11 7.55 -9.58
CA LEU A 23 7.16 7.92 -8.52
C LEU A 23 7.72 9.02 -7.61
N GLY A 24 8.98 8.90 -7.16
CA GLY A 24 9.61 9.90 -6.27
C GLY A 24 9.70 11.30 -6.87
N ARG A 25 9.65 11.44 -8.20
CA ARG A 25 9.64 12.72 -8.93
C ARG A 25 8.26 13.11 -9.47
N CYS A 26 7.21 12.43 -9.04
CA CYS A 26 5.83 12.64 -9.50
C CYS A 26 5.59 12.36 -10.99
N ALA A 27 6.44 11.56 -11.64
CA ALA A 27 6.28 11.15 -13.04
C ALA A 27 5.36 9.92 -13.14
N TRP A 28 4.10 10.06 -12.71
CA TRP A 28 3.19 8.94 -12.48
C TRP A 28 2.95 8.06 -13.72
N ALA A 29 2.77 8.68 -14.89
CA ALA A 29 2.58 7.94 -16.15
C ALA A 29 3.83 7.15 -16.56
N GLU A 30 5.02 7.72 -16.32
CA GLU A 30 6.31 7.05 -16.56
C GLU A 30 6.48 5.88 -15.60
N ALA A 31 6.22 6.08 -14.30
CA ALA A 31 6.28 5.03 -13.29
C ALA A 31 5.37 3.85 -13.63
N LEU A 32 4.12 4.12 -14.04
CA LEU A 32 3.19 3.08 -14.46
C LEU A 32 3.71 2.32 -15.69
N ALA A 33 4.19 3.04 -16.71
CA ALA A 33 4.73 2.43 -17.92
C ALA A 33 5.94 1.52 -17.63
N LEU A 34 6.86 1.97 -16.78
CA LEU A 34 8.04 1.21 -16.37
C LEU A 34 7.65 -0.05 -15.58
N ALA A 35 6.72 0.08 -14.61
CA ALA A 35 6.26 -1.05 -13.80
C ALA A 35 5.46 -2.10 -14.61
N LEU A 36 4.75 -1.68 -15.66
CA LEU A 36 4.11 -2.59 -16.60
C LEU A 36 5.13 -3.25 -17.54
N ALA A 37 6.12 -2.49 -18.01
CA ALA A 37 7.18 -2.99 -18.88
C ALA A 37 8.12 -4.00 -18.18
N ALA A 38 8.29 -3.88 -16.86
CA ALA A 38 9.02 -4.85 -16.05
C ALA A 38 8.42 -6.26 -16.12
N GLY A 39 7.13 -6.40 -16.46
CA GLY A 39 6.42 -7.67 -16.52
C GLY A 39 6.14 -8.26 -15.14
N VAL A 40 5.47 -9.41 -15.09
CA VAL A 40 5.20 -10.12 -13.83
C VAL A 40 6.52 -10.61 -13.24
N ALA A 41 6.81 -10.23 -12.00
CA ALA A 41 7.98 -10.66 -11.24
C ALA A 41 7.62 -11.84 -10.30
N GLU A 42 8.61 -12.33 -9.57
CA GLU A 42 8.44 -13.42 -8.58
C GLU A 42 8.65 -12.92 -7.14
N GLY A 43 7.96 -13.56 -6.20
CA GLY A 43 8.09 -13.30 -4.76
C GLY A 43 7.84 -11.84 -4.38
N ALA A 44 8.68 -11.33 -3.47
CA ALA A 44 8.60 -9.94 -2.98
C ALA A 44 8.68 -8.88 -4.08
N ARG A 45 9.36 -9.18 -5.21
CA ARG A 45 9.52 -8.21 -6.32
C ARG A 45 8.20 -7.94 -7.02
N GLU A 46 7.32 -8.93 -7.08
CA GLU A 46 5.98 -8.72 -7.64
C GLU A 46 5.16 -7.81 -6.74
N ALA A 47 5.32 -7.92 -5.42
CA ALA A 47 4.68 -7.02 -4.47
C ALA A 47 5.14 -5.57 -4.67
N ASP A 48 6.46 -5.36 -4.81
CA ASP A 48 7.06 -4.04 -5.07
C ASP A 48 6.58 -3.42 -6.38
N ARG A 49 6.54 -4.22 -7.45
CA ARG A 49 6.04 -3.77 -8.76
C ARG A 49 4.56 -3.40 -8.70
N LEU A 50 3.73 -4.24 -8.07
CA LEU A 50 2.30 -4.00 -7.90
C LEU A 50 2.00 -2.77 -7.04
N ASP A 51 2.81 -2.51 -6.01
CA ASP A 51 2.68 -1.29 -5.21
C ASP A 51 2.97 -0.03 -6.04
N VAL A 52 3.96 -0.07 -6.93
CA VAL A 52 4.21 1.03 -7.89
C VAL A 52 3.04 1.23 -8.84
N VAL A 53 2.51 0.13 -9.41
CA VAL A 53 1.31 0.19 -10.27
C VAL A 53 0.15 0.83 -9.51
N ALA A 54 -0.10 0.38 -8.27
CA ALA A 54 -1.22 0.88 -7.47
C ALA A 54 -1.07 2.38 -7.16
N GLU A 55 0.13 2.82 -6.78
CA GLU A 55 0.40 4.22 -6.46
C GLU A 55 0.28 5.13 -7.70
N ALA A 56 0.86 4.72 -8.83
CA ALA A 56 0.74 5.48 -10.06
C ALA A 56 -0.73 5.55 -10.54
N SER A 57 -1.47 4.44 -10.48
CA SER A 57 -2.89 4.41 -10.83
C SER A 57 -3.75 5.29 -9.95
N TRP A 58 -3.43 5.43 -8.65
CA TRP A 58 -4.10 6.38 -7.75
C TRP A 58 -3.94 7.81 -8.25
N TRP A 59 -2.70 8.26 -8.48
CA TRP A 59 -2.42 9.62 -8.93
C TRP A 59 -2.94 9.95 -10.34
N LEU A 60 -3.10 8.92 -11.19
CA LEU A 60 -3.70 9.04 -12.53
C LEU A 60 -5.23 8.97 -12.52
N GLY A 61 -5.87 8.75 -11.36
CA GLY A 61 -7.32 8.69 -11.23
C GLY A 61 -7.97 7.34 -11.59
N SER A 62 -7.16 6.32 -11.88
CA SER A 62 -7.62 4.95 -12.17
C SER A 62 -7.84 4.15 -10.89
N LEU A 63 -8.88 4.50 -10.13
CA LEU A 63 -9.10 3.94 -8.79
C LEU A 63 -9.34 2.42 -8.76
N ASP A 64 -10.03 1.86 -9.76
CA ASP A 64 -10.27 0.40 -9.81
C ASP A 64 -8.97 -0.37 -10.07
N ASP A 65 -8.10 0.12 -10.96
CA ASP A 65 -6.78 -0.46 -11.19
C ASP A 65 -5.89 -0.34 -9.95
N CYS A 66 -5.97 0.82 -9.26
CA CYS A 66 -5.27 1.02 -8.00
C CYS A 66 -5.68 -0.01 -6.95
N ILE A 67 -6.99 -0.21 -6.73
CA ILE A 67 -7.49 -1.20 -5.76
C ILE A 67 -7.02 -2.60 -6.15
N GLY A 68 -7.21 -3.01 -7.41
CA GLY A 68 -6.85 -4.35 -7.86
C GLY A 68 -5.35 -4.64 -7.74
N ALA A 69 -4.48 -3.66 -8.03
CA ALA A 69 -3.04 -3.81 -7.85
C ALA A 69 -2.66 -3.84 -6.35
N ARG A 70 -3.28 -3.00 -5.52
CA ARG A 70 -3.01 -2.93 -4.07
C ARG A 70 -3.46 -4.20 -3.33
N GLU A 71 -4.57 -4.82 -3.74
CA GLU A 71 -5.02 -6.11 -3.20
C GLU A 71 -4.03 -7.23 -3.52
N GLN A 72 -3.48 -7.26 -4.74
CA GLN A 72 -2.46 -8.23 -5.12
C GLN A 72 -1.15 -7.97 -4.38
N ALA A 73 -0.72 -6.70 -4.23
CA ALA A 73 0.45 -6.34 -3.44
C ALA A 73 0.31 -6.78 -1.97
N TYR A 74 -0.85 -6.52 -1.35
CA TYR A 74 -1.18 -7.00 0.00
C TYR A 74 -0.96 -8.51 0.12
N ALA A 75 -1.56 -9.29 -0.78
CA ALA A 75 -1.50 -10.75 -0.71
C ALA A 75 -0.06 -11.27 -0.84
N ARG A 76 0.77 -10.62 -1.67
CA ARG A 76 2.18 -10.97 -1.84
C ARG A 76 3.01 -10.60 -0.60
N TYR A 77 2.89 -9.36 -0.10
CA TYR A 77 3.60 -8.97 1.13
C TYR A 77 3.20 -9.86 2.32
N GLU A 78 1.92 -10.21 2.45
CA GLU A 78 1.45 -11.13 3.49
C GLU A 78 2.06 -12.52 3.35
N SER A 79 2.11 -13.09 2.13
CA SER A 79 2.72 -14.40 1.90
C SER A 79 4.23 -14.44 2.12
N GLU A 80 4.92 -13.33 1.86
CA GLU A 80 6.36 -13.18 2.10
C GLU A 80 6.69 -12.81 3.57
N GLY A 81 5.66 -12.59 4.40
CA GLY A 81 5.83 -12.25 5.82
C GLY A 81 6.18 -10.79 6.10
N ASP A 82 6.14 -9.91 5.09
CA ASP A 82 6.35 -8.47 5.26
C ASP A 82 5.07 -7.81 5.80
N ARG A 83 4.89 -7.92 7.12
CA ARG A 83 3.69 -7.45 7.81
C ARG A 83 3.50 -5.94 7.73
N ILE A 84 4.58 -5.17 7.73
CA ILE A 84 4.51 -3.71 7.69
C ILE A 84 3.96 -3.26 6.33
N ARG A 85 4.53 -3.76 5.22
CA ARG A 85 4.03 -3.40 3.88
C ARG A 85 2.66 -3.98 3.59
N ALA A 86 2.34 -5.19 4.06
CA ALA A 86 0.97 -5.73 3.98
C ALA A 86 -0.02 -4.84 4.75
N GLY A 87 0.32 -4.46 5.98
CA GLY A 87 -0.51 -3.57 6.81
C GLY A 87 -0.74 -2.21 6.16
N GLN A 88 0.32 -1.64 5.58
CA GLN A 88 0.24 -0.41 4.78
C GLN A 88 -0.72 -0.56 3.60
N CYS A 89 -0.61 -1.62 2.79
CA CYS A 89 -1.57 -1.86 1.70
C CYS A 89 -3.02 -1.91 2.21
N ALA A 90 -3.25 -2.55 3.36
CA ALA A 90 -4.58 -2.65 3.96
C ALA A 90 -5.13 -1.31 4.45
N VAL A 91 -4.30 -0.40 4.98
CA VAL A 91 -4.74 0.96 5.33
C VAL A 91 -5.15 1.74 4.06
N TRP A 92 -4.43 1.57 2.95
CA TRP A 92 -4.71 2.26 1.69
C TRP A 92 -5.99 1.73 1.07
N LEU A 93 -6.20 0.40 1.13
CA LEU A 93 -7.43 -0.25 0.71
C LEU A 93 -8.65 0.18 1.53
N TYR A 94 -8.49 0.40 2.84
CA TYR A 94 -9.54 1.05 3.63
C TYR A 94 -9.92 2.41 3.03
N GLU A 95 -8.94 3.29 2.80
CA GLU A 95 -9.17 4.64 2.28
C GLU A 95 -9.83 4.62 0.88
N HIS A 96 -9.31 3.82 -0.04
CA HIS A 96 -9.89 3.68 -1.38
C HIS A 96 -11.34 3.18 -1.35
N HIS A 97 -11.65 2.21 -0.48
CA HIS A 97 -13.02 1.73 -0.34
C HIS A 97 -13.94 2.72 0.38
N MET A 98 -13.42 3.55 1.30
CA MET A 98 -14.17 4.68 1.86
C MET A 98 -14.54 5.69 0.78
N ILE A 99 -13.60 6.03 -0.12
CA ILE A 99 -13.85 6.90 -1.27
C ILE A 99 -14.94 6.32 -2.19
N LYS A 100 -14.93 4.99 -2.41
CA LYS A 100 -15.99 4.29 -3.17
C LYS A 100 -17.29 4.05 -2.38
N THR A 101 -17.42 4.63 -1.18
CA THR A 101 -18.56 4.47 -0.26
C THR A 101 -18.89 3.01 0.11
N ARG A 102 -17.91 2.11 0.05
CA ARG A 102 -18.04 0.68 0.38
C ARG A 102 -17.63 0.40 1.82
N MET A 103 -18.35 1.00 2.78
CA MET A 103 -17.95 1.03 4.20
C MET A 103 -17.72 -0.37 4.82
N ALA A 104 -18.53 -1.37 4.46
CA ALA A 104 -18.38 -2.73 4.97
C ALA A 104 -17.05 -3.38 4.52
N ILE A 105 -16.64 -3.14 3.27
CA ILE A 105 -15.36 -3.63 2.72
C ILE A 105 -14.21 -2.85 3.33
N ALA A 106 -14.33 -1.52 3.40
CA ALA A 106 -13.33 -0.67 4.03
C ALA A 106 -13.04 -1.12 5.47
N GLY A 107 -14.08 -1.31 6.30
CA GLY A 107 -13.91 -1.78 7.68
C GLY A 107 -13.24 -3.16 7.78
N ALA A 108 -13.42 -4.04 6.79
CA ALA A 108 -12.73 -5.32 6.75
C ALA A 108 -11.22 -5.16 6.45
N TRP A 109 -10.84 -4.19 5.63
CA TRP A 109 -9.43 -3.85 5.39
C TRP A 109 -8.79 -3.17 6.60
N LEU A 110 -9.48 -2.27 7.28
CA LEU A 110 -8.96 -1.64 8.50
C LEU A 110 -8.66 -2.67 9.60
N ARG A 111 -9.54 -3.67 9.77
CA ARG A 111 -9.26 -4.80 10.69
C ARG A 111 -8.07 -5.66 10.26
N ARG A 112 -7.82 -5.80 8.95
CA ARG A 112 -6.62 -6.51 8.45
C ARG A 112 -5.36 -5.71 8.74
N ALA A 113 -5.37 -4.40 8.49
CA ALA A 113 -4.27 -3.50 8.84
C ALA A 113 -3.94 -3.58 10.34
N ARG A 114 -4.95 -3.50 11.22
CA ARG A 114 -4.79 -3.67 12.67
C ARG A 114 -4.09 -4.97 13.03
N ARG A 115 -4.57 -6.11 12.54
CA ARG A 115 -3.95 -7.41 12.79
C ARG A 115 -2.52 -7.51 12.25
N ALA A 116 -2.23 -6.93 11.09
CA ALA A 116 -0.90 -6.99 10.50
C ALA A 116 0.12 -6.15 11.31
N LEU A 117 -0.31 -4.99 11.81
CA LEU A 117 0.57 -3.99 12.41
C LEU A 117 0.63 -4.05 13.95
N ASP A 118 -0.28 -4.77 14.62
CA ASP A 118 -0.32 -4.85 16.09
C ASP A 118 0.97 -5.36 16.72
N ALA A 119 1.72 -6.21 16.02
CA ALA A 119 3.00 -6.72 16.51
C ALA A 119 4.17 -5.73 16.31
N GLU A 120 4.03 -4.74 15.42
CA GLU A 120 5.09 -3.81 15.04
C GLU A 120 4.58 -2.35 15.03
N PRO A 121 4.28 -1.78 16.21
CA PRO A 121 3.70 -0.45 16.33
C PRO A 121 4.68 0.69 16.00
N ASP A 122 5.98 0.43 16.03
CA ASP A 122 7.04 1.40 15.74
C ASP A 122 7.31 1.54 14.23
N CYS A 123 6.24 1.82 13.46
CA CYS A 123 6.35 2.06 12.03
C CYS A 123 5.34 3.09 11.51
N VAL A 124 5.66 3.73 10.38
CA VAL A 124 4.81 4.74 9.72
C VAL A 124 3.42 4.17 9.37
N ALA A 125 3.34 2.90 9.01
CA ALA A 125 2.09 2.24 8.69
C ALA A 125 1.14 2.15 9.90
N PHE A 126 1.69 1.92 11.10
CA PHE A 126 0.90 1.90 12.33
C PHE A 126 0.35 3.29 12.66
N GLY A 127 1.15 4.35 12.50
CA GLY A 127 0.66 5.74 12.64
C GLY A 127 -0.48 6.04 11.67
N SER A 128 -0.36 5.59 10.42
CA SER A 128 -1.41 5.73 9.40
C SER A 128 -2.68 4.97 9.77
N LEU A 129 -2.56 3.74 10.28
CA LEU A 129 -3.68 2.96 10.80
C LEU A 129 -4.42 3.69 11.93
N VAL A 130 -3.70 4.20 12.93
CA VAL A 130 -4.27 4.89 14.09
C VAL A 130 -5.03 6.14 13.66
N LEU A 131 -4.53 6.87 12.66
CA LEU A 131 -5.24 8.01 12.09
C LEU A 131 -6.61 7.59 11.50
N ARG A 132 -6.66 6.47 10.76
CA ARG A 132 -7.93 5.97 10.18
C ARG A 132 -8.90 5.47 11.24
N GLU A 133 -8.41 4.87 12.32
CA GLU A 133 -9.26 4.51 13.45
C GLU A 133 -9.81 5.74 14.18
N ALA A 134 -9.03 6.83 14.27
CA ALA A 134 -9.52 8.10 14.80
C ALA A 134 -10.65 8.68 13.94
N GLU A 135 -10.53 8.61 12.60
CA GLU A 135 -11.59 9.01 11.66
C GLU A 135 -12.86 8.16 11.85
N VAL A 136 -12.73 6.84 12.04
CA VAL A 136 -13.87 5.95 12.31
C VAL A 136 -14.56 6.33 13.62
N ALA A 137 -13.80 6.51 14.70
CA ALA A 137 -14.35 6.92 16.00
C ALA A 137 -15.05 8.29 15.92
N HIS A 138 -14.46 9.23 15.16
CA HIS A 138 -15.08 10.53 14.91
C HIS A 138 -16.41 10.39 14.17
N GLY A 139 -16.44 9.59 13.10
CA GLY A 139 -17.64 9.34 12.31
C GLY A 139 -18.76 8.63 13.07
N SER A 140 -18.44 7.83 14.10
CA SER A 140 -19.43 7.21 14.99
C SER A 140 -19.86 8.09 16.16
N GLY A 141 -19.27 9.30 16.31
CA GLY A 141 -19.55 10.23 17.40
C GLY A 141 -18.80 9.95 18.70
N ASP A 142 -17.86 9.00 18.73
CA ASP A 142 -16.99 8.76 19.90
C ASP A 142 -15.81 9.74 19.86
N LEU A 143 -16.09 10.99 20.20
CA LEU A 143 -15.12 12.09 20.16
C LEU A 143 -13.97 11.92 21.16
N ALA A 144 -14.21 11.20 22.26
CA ALA A 144 -13.19 10.93 23.26
C ALA A 144 -12.13 9.96 22.71
N LEU A 145 -12.59 8.84 22.13
CA LEU A 145 -11.70 7.89 21.47
C LEU A 145 -10.98 8.52 20.28
N ALA A 146 -11.71 9.26 19.43
CA ALA A 146 -11.12 9.94 18.27
C ALA A 146 -9.98 10.90 18.69
N THR A 147 -10.20 11.70 19.74
CA THR A 147 -9.18 12.63 20.26
C THR A 147 -7.96 11.87 20.80
N SER A 148 -8.18 10.76 21.52
CA SER A 148 -7.08 9.94 22.04
C SER A 148 -6.24 9.37 20.90
N LEU A 149 -6.88 8.75 19.90
CA LEU A 149 -6.19 8.15 18.75
C LEU A 149 -5.47 9.20 17.91
N ALA A 150 -6.08 10.36 17.66
CA ALA A 150 -5.44 11.45 16.92
C ALA A 150 -4.16 11.95 17.62
N ARG A 151 -4.15 12.02 18.97
CA ARG A 151 -2.92 12.34 19.73
C ARG A 151 -1.85 11.27 19.57
N THR A 152 -2.22 10.00 19.67
CA THR A 152 -1.29 8.88 19.43
C THR A 152 -0.67 8.96 18.03
N ALA A 153 -1.48 9.22 16.99
CA ALA A 153 -0.97 9.38 15.63
C ALA A 153 0.00 10.56 15.49
N LEU A 154 -0.27 11.69 16.16
CA LEU A 154 0.65 12.84 16.18
C LEU A 154 1.97 12.54 16.90
N ASP A 155 1.92 11.81 18.02
CA ASP A 155 3.13 11.46 18.77
C ASP A 155 4.00 10.46 18.00
N LEU A 156 3.41 9.57 17.20
CA LEU A 156 4.12 8.66 16.30
C LEU A 156 4.76 9.36 15.08
N GLY A 157 4.27 10.55 14.71
CA GLY A 157 4.74 11.30 13.55
C GLY A 157 5.84 12.33 13.84
N ARG A 158 6.33 12.41 15.08
CA ARG A 158 7.42 13.32 15.51
C ARG A 158 8.78 12.65 15.39
#